data_AF-A0A6V7KVU4-F1
#
_entry.id   AF-A0A6V7KVU4-F1
#
_cell.length_a   1.000
_cell.length_b   1.000
_cell.length_c   1.000
_cell.angle_alpha   90.00
_cell.angle_beta   90.00
_cell.angle_gamma   90.00
#
_symmetry.space_group_name_H-M   'P 1'
#
loop_
_entity.id
_entity.type
_entity.pdbx_description
1 polymer ?
#
loop_
_entity_poly.entity_id
_entity_poly.type
_entity_poly.pdbx_seq_one_letter_code
_entity_poly.pdbx_strand_id
1 'polypeptide(L)' 'VPVTRSDSPCGAVKEEKGVQRLEAMLFALDEINKSDELLPNTTIGALILDSCSSDTYALDQSMEFVRSYMNQ' A
#
# COMPACT_ATOMS: atom_id res chain seq x y z
N VAL A 1 21.25 6.25 15.25
CA VAL A 1 21.31 7.68 14.84
C VAL A 1 20.13 8.37 15.49
N PRO A 2 20.31 9.45 16.26
CA PRO A 2 19.20 10.09 16.95
C PRO A 2 18.40 10.92 15.93
N VAL A 3 17.13 10.58 15.72
CA VAL A 3 16.23 11.32 14.84
C VAL A 3 15.64 12.49 15.63
N THR A 4 16.06 13.72 15.31
CA THR A 4 15.51 14.94 15.88
C THR A 4 14.49 15.58 14.95
N ARG A 5 13.29 15.87 15.49
CA ARG A 5 12.17 16.72 15.03
C ARG A 5 11.16 16.12 14.04
N SER A 6 9.97 15.83 14.58
CA SER A 6 8.59 16.14 14.09
C SER A 6 8.26 16.22 12.58
N ASP A 7 9.01 15.56 11.71
CA ASP A 7 8.71 15.49 10.29
C ASP A 7 8.02 14.16 9.97
N SER A 8 6.94 14.23 9.19
CA SER A 8 6.35 13.07 8.52
C SER A 8 7.48 12.17 7.97
N PRO A 9 7.41 10.83 8.10
CA PRO A 9 8.44 9.92 7.60
C PRO A 9 8.69 10.06 6.08
N CYS A 10 7.76 10.75 5.40
CA CYS A 10 7.71 10.92 3.96
C CYS A 10 7.60 12.40 3.60
N GLY A 11 8.11 12.76 2.42
CA GLY A 11 7.99 14.11 1.85
C GLY A 11 6.58 14.42 1.34
N ALA A 12 6.46 15.44 0.49
CA ALA A 12 5.18 15.84 -0.09
C ALA A 12 4.52 14.70 -0.89
N VAL A 13 3.18 14.65 -0.84
CA VAL A 13 2.37 13.68 -1.59
C VAL A 13 2.60 13.85 -3.09
N LYS A 14 2.71 12.72 -3.78
CA LYS A 14 2.84 12.68 -5.25
C LYS A 14 1.50 12.28 -5.85
N GLU A 15 0.78 13.24 -6.43
CA GLU A 15 -0.55 13.02 -7.03
C GLU A 15 -0.54 11.93 -8.11
N GLU A 16 0.31 12.05 -9.13
CA GLU A 16 0.31 11.11 -10.27
C GLU A 16 0.89 9.72 -9.93
N LYS A 17 1.98 9.68 -9.16
CA LYS A 17 2.70 8.42 -8.89
C LYS A 17 2.26 7.73 -7.60
N GLY A 18 1.56 8.44 -6.73
CA GLY A 18 1.00 7.92 -5.48
C GLY A 18 -0.50 7.79 -5.59
N VAL A 19 -1.22 8.91 -5.52
CA VAL A 19 -2.69 8.94 -5.41
C VAL A 19 -3.37 8.27 -6.60
N GLN A 20 -3.00 8.60 -7.84
CA GLN A 20 -3.63 7.97 -9.00
C GLN A 20 -3.41 6.46 -9.06
N ARG A 21 -2.24 5.96 -8.61
CA ARG A 21 -1.98 4.52 -8.57
C ARG A 21 -2.74 3.81 -7.46
N LEU A 22 -2.85 4.47 -6.31
CA LEU A 22 -3.68 4.01 -5.20
C LEU A 22 -5.14 3.88 -5.65
N GLU A 23 -5.70 4.93 -6.24
CA GLU A 23 -7.08 4.92 -6.75
C GLU A 23 -7.26 3.91 -7.90
N ALA A 24 -6.29 3.77 -8.80
CA ALA A 24 -6.35 2.77 -9.87
C ALA A 24 -6.38 1.33 -9.31
N MET A 25 -5.65 1.04 -8.23
CA MET A 25 -5.69 -0.26 -7.55
C MET A 25 -7.06 -0.50 -6.91
N LEU A 26 -7.60 0.49 -6.19
CA LEU A 26 -8.92 0.38 -5.54
C LEU A 26 -10.03 0.19 -6.58
N PHE A 27 -9.99 0.97 -7.67
CA PHE A 27 -10.90 0.80 -8.79
C PHE A 27 -10.83 -0.61 -9.39
N ALA A 28 -9.62 -1.14 -9.62
CA ALA A 28 -9.44 -2.48 -10.16
C ALA A 28 -10.00 -3.57 -9.22
N LEU A 29 -9.81 -3.42 -7.90
CA LEU A 29 -10.39 -4.34 -6.91
C LEU A 29 -11.91 -4.32 -6.94
N ASP A 30 -12.51 -3.13 -7.05
CA ASP A 30 -13.96 -2.99 -7.15
C ASP A 30 -14.51 -3.68 -8.40
N GLU A 31 -13.84 -3.51 -9.55
CA GLU A 31 -14.28 -4.15 -10.80
C GLU A 31 -14.14 -5.68 -10.73
N ILE A 32 -13.08 -6.19 -10.11
CA ILE A 32 -12.92 -7.64 -9.91
C ILE A 32 -14.00 -8.18 -8.97
N ASN A 33 -14.25 -7.53 -7.84
CA ASN A 33 -15.23 -7.99 -6.84
C ASN A 33 -16.68 -7.88 -7.32
N LYS A 34 -16.98 -7.06 -8.33
CA LYS A 34 -18.30 -6.96 -8.97
C LYS A 34 -18.49 -7.96 -10.13
N SER A 35 -17.42 -8.60 -10.58
CA SER A 35 -17.48 -9.52 -11.71
C SER A 35 -18.00 -10.89 -11.26
N ASP A 36 -19.07 -11.36 -11.90
CA ASP A 36 -19.56 -12.74 -11.69
C ASP A 36 -18.68 -13.80 -12.39
N GLU A 37 -17.78 -13.36 -13.29
CA GLU A 37 -16.86 -14.24 -14.01
C GLU A 37 -15.51 -14.37 -13.31
N LEU A 38 -14.98 -13.26 -12.78
CA LEU A 38 -13.68 -13.23 -12.12
C LEU A 38 -13.83 -13.47 -10.62
N LEU A 39 -13.26 -14.59 -10.15
CA LEU A 39 -13.23 -14.98 -8.73
C LEU A 39 -14.61 -15.04 -8.06
N PRO A 40 -15.56 -15.83 -8.61
CA PRO A 40 -16.89 -15.95 -8.04
C PRO A 40 -16.83 -16.45 -6.59
N ASN A 41 -17.67 -15.87 -5.73
CA ASN A 41 -17.74 -16.15 -4.29
C ASN A 41 -16.48 -15.81 -3.48
N THR A 42 -15.56 -15.00 -4.04
CA THR A 42 -14.36 -14.54 -3.32
C THR A 42 -14.27 -13.03 -3.39
N THR A 43 -13.95 -12.40 -2.26
CA THR A 43 -13.69 -10.95 -2.20
C THR A 43 -12.20 -10.72 -1.99
N ILE A 44 -11.58 -9.93 -2.86
CA ILE A 44 -10.20 -9.47 -2.69
C ILE A 44 -10.22 -8.12 -1.96
N GLY A 45 -9.42 -8.01 -0.90
CA GLY A 45 -9.06 -6.73 -0.27
C GLY A 45 -7.59 -6.38 -0.54
N ALA A 46 -7.17 -5.21 -0.06
CA ALA A 46 -5.76 -4.81 -0.15
C ALA A 46 -5.29 -4.09 1.11
N LEU A 47 -4.00 -4.27 1.41
CA LEU A 47 -3.21 -3.43 2.29
C LEU A 47 -2.21 -2.66 1.42
N ILE A 48 -2.33 -1.34 1.38
CA ILE A 48 -1.51 -0.49 0.51
C ILE A 48 -0.60 0.35 1.40
N LEU A 49 0.71 0.19 1.22
CA LEU A 49 1.75 0.85 2.01
C LEU A 49 2.52 1.84 1.13
N ASP A 50 2.79 3.04 1.64
CA ASP A 50 3.57 4.03 0.91
C ASP A 50 5.07 3.66 0.91
N SER A 51 5.69 3.68 -0.26
CA SER A 51 7.13 3.48 -0.41
C SER A 51 7.92 4.76 -0.14
N CYS A 52 7.26 5.91 -0.16
CA CYS A 52 7.84 7.24 -0.03
C CYS A 52 8.96 7.52 -1.04
N SER A 53 8.97 6.79 -2.15
CA SER A 53 10.06 6.76 -3.15
C SER A 53 11.44 6.54 -2.54
N SER A 54 11.52 5.80 -1.43
CA SER A 54 12.74 5.48 -0.70
C SER A 54 12.86 3.96 -0.58
N ASP A 55 13.93 3.39 -1.13
CA ASP A 55 14.16 1.94 -1.10
C ASP A 55 14.25 1.40 0.34
N THR A 56 14.88 2.16 1.24
CA THR A 56 14.99 1.78 2.66
C THR A 56 13.64 1.80 3.36
N TYR A 57 12.81 2.84 3.12
CA TYR A 57 11.48 2.91 3.71
C TYR A 57 10.56 1.83 3.16
N ALA A 58 10.60 1.59 1.85
CA ALA A 58 9.85 0.52 1.19
C ALA A 58 10.24 -0.86 1.73
N LEU A 59 11.53 -1.10 2.00
CA LEU A 59 12.00 -2.34 2.61
C LEU A 59 11.50 -2.50 4.05
N ASP A 60 11.54 -1.44 4.85
CA ASP A 60 11.02 -1.46 6.23
C ASP A 60 9.52 -1.77 6.24
N GLN A 61 8.74 -1.13 5.36
CA GLN A 61 7.31 -1.41 5.19
C GLN A 61 7.05 -2.86 4.71
N SER A 62 7.90 -3.38 3.83
CA SER A 62 7.81 -4.78 3.37
C SER A 62 8.12 -5.77 4.49
N MET A 63 9.10 -5.46 5.34
CA MET A 63 9.43 -6.27 6.52
C MET A 63 8.32 -6.22 7.58
N GLU A 64 7.70 -5.05 7.78
CA GLU A 64 6.55 -4.89 8.67
C GLU A 64 5.35 -5.70 8.17
N PHE A 65 5.08 -5.66 6.86
CA PHE A 65 4.09 -6.53 6.22
C PHE A 65 4.36 -8.00 6.57
N VAL A 66 5.54 -8.52 6.25
CA VAL A 66 5.84 -9.95 6.52
C VAL A 66 5.73 -10.29 8.01
N ARG A 67 6.19 -9.41 8.90
CA ARG A 67 6.08 -9.60 10.35
C ARG A 67 4.64 -9.63 10.83
N SER A 68 3.76 -8.76 10.34
CA SER A 68 2.36 -8.72 10.78
C SER A 68 1.63 -10.01 10.40
N TYR A 69 1.92 -10.59 9.24
CA TYR A 69 1.39 -11.91 8.84
C TYR A 69 1.96 -13.07 9.64
N MET A 70 3.25 -13.03 10.00
CA MET A 70 3.86 -14.11 10.79
C MET A 70 3.43 -14.11 12.27
N ASN A 71 2.93 -12.97 12.76
CA ASN A 71 2.50 -12.80 14.15
C ASN A 71 0.97 -12.89 14.32
N GLN A 72 0.22 -13.15 13.24
CA GLN A 72 -1.19 -13.57 13.27
C GLN A 72 -1.27 -15.10 13.42
#